data_AF-A0A0F9JLA1-F1
#
_entry.id   AF-A0A0F9JLA1-F1
#
_cell.length_a   1.000
_cell.length_b   1.000
_cell.length_c   1.000
_cell.angle_alpha   90.00
_cell.angle_beta   90.00
_cell.angle_gamma   90.00
#
_symmetry.space_group_name_H-M   'P 1'
#
loop_
_entity.id
_entity.type
_entity.pdbx_description
1 polymer ?
#
loop_
_entity_poly.entity_id
_entity_poly.type
_entity_poly.pdbx_seq_one_letter_code
_entity_poly.pdbx_strand_id
1 'polypeptide(L)'
;MWDIPVERKLQKDIADAAYGEVLVAGYGLGLVQKYLLENPNVKLVVTTEKTPKVIKECTRVYGKIYGDVIIGDFFTYPEDNQFDCVIGDIWADILPECLGEYKKFKAKAVGLVKEGGKILAWGQDYFEFLLGKERMA
;
A
#
# COMPACT_ATOMS: atom_id res chain seq x y z
N MET A 1 -6.09 -13.39 -2.04
CA MET A 1 -4.78 -12.78 -2.36
C MET A 1 -4.02 -13.76 -3.23
N TRP A 2 -3.95 -13.45 -4.52
CA TRP A 2 -3.64 -14.42 -5.56
C TRP A 2 -2.43 -13.96 -6.34
N ASP A 3 -1.30 -14.68 -6.19
CA ASP A 3 -0.09 -14.42 -6.96
C ASP A 3 -0.28 -14.77 -8.45
N ILE A 4 -0.95 -13.86 -9.18
CA ILE A 4 -1.24 -13.98 -10.60
C ILE A 4 -0.42 -12.95 -11.39
N PRO A 5 -0.10 -13.23 -12.68
CA PRO A 5 0.76 -12.35 -13.47
C PRO A 5 0.31 -10.88 -13.53
N VAL A 6 -1.01 -10.64 -13.54
CA VAL A 6 -1.56 -9.27 -13.56
C VAL A 6 -1.34 -8.54 -12.23
N GLU A 7 -1.49 -9.23 -11.08
CA GLU A 7 -1.23 -8.64 -9.76
C GLU A 7 0.25 -8.24 -9.65
N ARG A 8 1.17 -9.11 -10.09
CA ARG A 8 2.61 -8.79 -10.13
C ARG A 8 2.90 -7.53 -10.94
N LYS A 9 2.30 -7.39 -12.12
CA LYS A 9 2.47 -6.21 -12.96
C LYS A 9 1.95 -4.95 -12.26
N LEU A 10 0.73 -5.00 -11.71
CA LEU A 10 0.13 -3.86 -11.02
C LEU A 10 0.96 -3.43 -9.80
N GLN A 11 1.41 -4.39 -8.99
CA GLN A 11 2.25 -4.11 -7.82
C GLN A 11 3.63 -3.56 -8.23
N LYS A 12 4.19 -4.02 -9.36
CA LYS A 12 5.41 -3.46 -9.93
C LYS A 12 5.22 -2.04 -10.44
N ASP A 13 4.13 -1.76 -11.15
CA ASP A 13 3.81 -0.41 -11.66
C ASP A 13 3.68 0.59 -10.50
N ILE A 14 3.06 0.17 -9.39
CA ILE A 14 2.99 0.96 -8.14
C ILE A 14 4.39 1.22 -7.58
N ALA A 15 5.22 0.17 -7.46
CA ALA A 15 6.57 0.30 -6.92
C ALA A 15 7.47 1.18 -7.79
N ASP A 16 7.39 1.06 -9.12
CA ASP A 16 8.17 1.86 -10.08
C ASP A 16 7.80 3.36 -10.01
N ALA A 17 6.56 3.69 -9.60
CA ALA A 17 6.09 5.06 -9.42
C ALA A 17 6.48 5.71 -8.07
N ALA A 18 6.90 4.89 -7.10
CA ALA A 18 7.28 5.31 -5.75
C ALA A 18 8.72 5.81 -5.67
N TYR A 19 9.03 6.61 -4.65
CA TYR A 19 10.36 7.16 -4.38
C TYR A 19 10.51 7.56 -2.91
N GLY A 20 11.75 7.77 -2.47
CA GLY A 20 12.07 8.28 -1.15
C GLY A 20 11.71 7.31 -0.03
N GLU A 21 11.18 7.84 1.06
CA GLU A 21 10.65 7.05 2.17
C GLU A 21 9.20 6.65 1.87
N VAL A 22 8.92 5.35 1.90
CA VAL A 22 7.64 4.79 1.51
C VAL A 22 6.96 4.12 2.69
N LEU A 23 5.72 4.51 2.97
CA LEU A 23 4.83 3.82 3.92
C LEU A 23 3.82 2.97 3.16
N VAL A 24 3.73 1.69 3.48
CA VAL A 24 2.73 0.77 2.93
C VAL A 24 1.72 0.39 4.01
N ALA A 25 0.43 0.53 3.69
CA ALA A 25 -0.67 0.01 4.48
C ALA A 25 -0.98 -1.41 4.00
N GLY A 26 -0.81 -2.41 4.87
CA GLY A 26 -1.00 -3.82 4.56
C GLY A 26 0.26 -4.47 3.98
N TYR A 27 0.55 -5.69 4.45
CA TYR A 27 1.70 -6.45 3.96
C TYR A 27 1.33 -7.44 2.86
N GLY A 28 0.15 -8.06 2.99
CA GLY A 28 -0.30 -9.08 2.06
C GLY A 28 0.69 -10.22 1.86
N LEU A 29 1.11 -10.48 0.61
CA LEU A 29 2.17 -11.44 0.26
C LEU A 29 3.58 -10.83 0.19
N GLY A 30 3.73 -9.54 0.49
CA GLY A 30 5.01 -8.84 0.41
C GLY A 30 5.45 -8.49 -1.01
N LEU A 31 4.53 -8.53 -2.00
CA LEU A 31 4.88 -8.33 -3.42
C LEU A 31 5.29 -6.88 -3.71
N VAL A 32 4.50 -5.90 -3.26
CA VAL A 32 4.83 -4.48 -3.48
C VAL A 32 6.12 -4.11 -2.74
N GLN A 33 6.30 -4.59 -1.51
CA GLN A 33 7.51 -4.38 -0.71
C GLN A 33 8.74 -4.95 -1.40
N LYS A 34 8.64 -6.16 -1.97
CA LYS A 34 9.72 -6.73 -2.77
C LYS A 34 10.12 -5.81 -3.92
N TYR A 35 9.16 -5.35 -4.72
CA TYR A 35 9.44 -4.47 -5.86
C TYR A 35 9.93 -3.08 -5.44
N LEU A 36 9.45 -2.55 -4.31
CA LEU A 36 9.93 -1.29 -3.74
C LEU A 36 11.41 -1.38 -3.37
N LEU A 37 11.87 -2.51 -2.80
CA LEU A 37 13.29 -2.72 -2.50
C LEU A 37 14.16 -2.90 -3.76
N GLU A 38 13.57 -3.25 -4.89
CA GLU A 38 14.25 -3.34 -6.19
C GLU A 38 14.33 -1.97 -6.90
N ASN A 39 13.55 -0.97 -6.47
CA ASN A 39 13.53 0.37 -7.06
C ASN A 39 14.64 1.26 -6.45
N PRO A 40 15.64 1.72 -7.23
CA PRO A 40 16.76 2.52 -6.71
C PRO A 40 16.35 3.92 -6.23
N ASN A 41 15.15 4.40 -6.57
CA ASN A 41 14.64 5.69 -6.08
C ASN A 41 14.01 5.58 -4.68
N VAL A 42 13.75 4.37 -4.19
CA VAL A 42 13.20 4.11 -2.86
C VAL A 42 14.36 3.96 -1.87
N LYS A 43 14.31 4.73 -0.77
CA LYS A 43 15.33 4.77 0.27
C LYS A 43 14.97 3.91 1.49
N LEU A 44 13.69 3.86 1.81
CA LEU A 44 13.16 3.17 2.98
C LEU A 44 11.75 2.65 2.66
N VAL A 45 11.45 1.44 3.13
CA VAL A 45 10.12 0.85 3.05
C VAL A 45 9.68 0.48 4.47
N VAL A 46 8.66 1.16 4.96
CA VAL A 46 7.96 0.85 6.21
C VAL A 46 6.59 0.31 5.87
N THR A 47 6.19 -0.82 6.46
CA THR A 47 4.87 -1.41 6.28
C THR A 47 4.14 -1.49 7.60
N THR A 48 2.86 -1.12 7.61
CA THR A 48 1.96 -1.39 8.73
C THR A 48 1.13 -2.63 8.43
N GLU A 49 1.16 -3.63 9.32
CA GLU A 49 0.36 -4.85 9.19
C GLU A 49 -0.40 -5.11 10.49
N LYS A 50 -1.73 -5.09 10.40
CA LYS A 50 -2.61 -5.25 11.56
C LYS A 50 -2.57 -6.66 12.14
N THR A 51 -2.33 -7.66 11.29
CA THR A 51 -2.44 -9.06 11.64
C THR A 51 -1.06 -9.71 11.69
N PRO A 52 -0.44 -9.89 12.89
CA PRO A 52 0.88 -10.51 12.99
C PRO A 52 0.97 -11.91 12.39
N LYS A 53 -0.15 -12.63 12.25
CA LYS A 53 -0.22 -13.92 11.55
C LYS A 53 0.18 -13.81 10.07
N VAL A 54 -0.14 -12.71 9.38
CA VAL A 54 0.25 -12.50 7.97
C VAL A 54 1.77 -12.53 7.82
N ILE A 55 2.48 -11.81 8.68
CA ILE A 55 3.94 -11.76 8.70
C ILE A 55 4.54 -13.12 9.05
N LYS A 56 3.97 -13.81 10.04
CA LYS A 56 4.41 -15.16 10.44
C LYS A 56 4.26 -16.15 9.29
N GLU A 57 3.13 -16.14 8.58
CA GLU A 57 2.90 -17.02 7.44
C GLU A 57 3.80 -16.67 6.25
N CYS A 58 3.99 -15.38 5.94
CA CYS A 58 4.92 -14.96 4.89
C CYS A 58 6.36 -15.40 5.20
N THR A 59 6.81 -15.23 6.45
CA THR A 59 8.12 -15.70 6.89
C THR A 59 8.25 -17.22 6.77
N ARG A 60 7.20 -17.97 7.14
CA ARG A 60 7.19 -19.43 7.05
C ARG A 60 7.23 -19.93 5.61
N VAL A 61 6.49 -19.29 4.70
CA VAL A 61 6.34 -19.71 3.30
C VAL A 61 7.51 -19.25 2.43
N TYR A 62 7.95 -18.01 2.60
CA TYR A 62 8.95 -17.38 1.74
C TYR A 62 10.34 -17.25 2.38
N GLY A 63 10.47 -17.58 3.67
CA GLY A 63 11.74 -17.56 4.41
C GLY A 63 12.26 -16.17 4.77
N LYS A 64 11.57 -15.09 4.36
CA LYS A 64 11.97 -13.70 4.62
C LYS A 64 10.79 -12.74 4.53
N ILE A 65 11.00 -11.55 5.07
CA ILE A 65 10.15 -10.37 4.92
C ILE A 65 10.91 -9.27 4.18
N TYR A 66 10.16 -8.34 3.58
CA TYR A 66 10.74 -7.25 2.79
C TYR A 66 10.43 -5.91 3.48
N GLY A 67 11.47 -5.14 3.77
CA GLY A 67 11.37 -3.84 4.45
C GLY A 67 11.10 -3.98 5.95
N ASP A 68 10.89 -2.83 6.59
CA ASP A 68 10.54 -2.76 8.00
C ASP A 68 9.04 -2.97 8.17
N VAL A 69 8.66 -3.75 9.18
CA VAL A 69 7.26 -4.06 9.46
C VAL A 69 6.91 -3.64 10.87
N ILE A 70 5.89 -2.78 10.99
CA ILE A 70 5.28 -2.37 12.23
C ILE A 70 3.96 -3.11 12.36
N ILE A 71 3.86 -3.94 13.41
CA ILE A 71 2.60 -4.61 13.73
C ILE A 71 1.64 -3.59 14.33
N GLY A 72 0.61 -3.22 13.57
CA GLY A 72 -0.30 -2.15 13.96
C GLY A 72 -1.32 -1.82 12.87
N ASP A 73 -2.35 -1.07 13.26
CA ASP A 73 -3.38 -0.60 12.33
C ASP A 73 -2.91 0.71 11.68
N PHE A 74 -2.86 0.73 10.34
CA PHE A 74 -2.53 1.92 9.54
C PHE A 74 -3.36 3.15 9.94
N PHE A 75 -4.64 2.96 10.27
CA PHE A 75 -5.52 4.07 10.64
C PHE A 75 -5.16 4.71 11.99
N THR A 76 -4.37 4.02 12.81
CA THR A 76 -3.85 4.50 14.10
C THR A 76 -2.38 4.95 14.03
N TYR A 77 -1.74 4.86 12.86
CA TYR A 77 -0.36 5.29 12.68
C TYR A 77 -0.23 6.80 12.93
N PRO A 78 0.78 7.25 13.69
CA PRO A 78 0.89 8.65 14.10
C PRO A 78 1.30 9.55 12.92
N GLU A 79 0.70 10.74 12.86
CA GLU A 79 0.81 11.68 11.71
C GLU A 79 2.01 12.62 11.78
N ASP A 80 2.78 12.54 12.85
CA ASP A 80 4.07 13.21 13.00
C ASP A 80 5.16 12.65 12.08
N ASN A 81 4.95 11.44 11.55
CA ASN A 81 5.86 10.76 10.64
C ASN A 81 5.32 10.81 9.22
N GLN A 82 5.91 11.69 8.38
CA GLN A 82 5.52 11.87 6.99
C GLN A 82 6.48 11.16 6.02
N PHE A 83 5.92 10.65 4.93
CA PHE A 83 6.60 9.85 3.91
C PHE A 83 6.54 10.51 2.54
N ASP A 84 7.51 10.22 1.67
CA ASP A 84 7.50 10.69 0.28
C ASP A 84 6.40 10.00 -0.55
N CYS A 85 6.13 8.73 -0.24
CA CYS A 85 5.00 7.97 -0.78
C CYS A 85 4.23 7.22 0.30
N VAL A 86 2.89 7.19 0.20
CA VAL A 86 2.02 6.35 1.02
C VAL A 86 1.21 5.43 0.10
N ILE A 87 1.26 4.12 0.34
CA ILE A 87 0.70 3.10 -0.56
C ILE A 87 -0.38 2.29 0.16
N GLY A 88 -1.55 2.12 -0.46
CA GLY A 88 -2.64 1.30 0.06
C GLY A 88 -2.70 -0.09 -0.56
N ASP A 89 -2.55 -1.13 0.27
CA ASP A 89 -2.65 -2.55 -0.08
C ASP A 89 -3.40 -3.32 1.03
N ILE A 90 -4.60 -2.83 1.40
CA ILE A 90 -5.35 -3.31 2.60
C ILE A 90 -6.70 -3.98 2.32
N TRP A 91 -7.22 -3.92 1.09
CA TRP A 91 -8.50 -4.54 0.71
C TRP A 91 -8.28 -5.94 0.12
N ALA A 92 -9.30 -6.79 0.22
CA ALA A 92 -9.24 -8.16 -0.30
C ALA A 92 -9.30 -8.22 -1.84
N ASP A 93 -10.09 -7.35 -2.46
CA ASP A 93 -10.40 -7.35 -3.88
C ASP A 93 -10.61 -5.92 -4.42
N ILE A 94 -10.48 -5.75 -5.74
CA ILE A 94 -10.75 -4.48 -6.43
C ILE A 94 -12.20 -4.50 -6.92
N LEU A 95 -13.14 -4.17 -6.02
CA LEU A 95 -14.58 -4.19 -6.28
C LEU A 95 -15.25 -2.88 -5.79
N PRO A 96 -16.43 -2.49 -6.33
CA PRO A 96 -17.14 -1.27 -5.91
C PRO A 96 -17.38 -1.16 -4.40
N GLU A 97 -17.62 -2.28 -3.72
CA GLU A 97 -17.88 -2.36 -2.29
C GLU A 97 -16.67 -1.92 -1.45
N CYS A 98 -15.45 -2.04 -2.00
CA CYS A 98 -14.22 -1.61 -1.36
C CYS A 98 -13.96 -0.10 -1.48
N LEU A 99 -14.80 0.65 -2.23
CA LEU A 99 -14.63 2.09 -2.44
C LEU A 99 -14.66 2.88 -1.12
N GLY A 100 -15.45 2.43 -0.13
CA GLY A 100 -15.50 3.06 1.19
C GLY A 100 -14.17 2.95 1.95
N GLU A 101 -13.53 1.78 1.87
CA GLU A 101 -12.20 1.57 2.48
C GLU A 101 -11.13 2.38 1.77
N TYR A 102 -11.19 2.45 0.44
CA TYR A 102 -10.29 3.29 -0.35
C TYR A 102 -10.40 4.78 0.01
N LYS A 103 -11.62 5.31 0.15
CA LYS A 103 -11.86 6.70 0.62
C LYS A 103 -11.25 6.93 2.00
N LYS A 104 -11.47 5.98 2.93
CA LYS A 104 -10.93 6.05 4.30
C LYS A 104 -9.40 6.02 4.30
N PHE A 105 -8.79 5.15 3.48
CA PHE A 105 -7.35 5.09 3.27
C PHE A 105 -6.81 6.43 2.77
N LYS A 106 -7.38 6.98 1.67
CA LYS A 106 -6.92 8.26 1.11
C LYS A 106 -7.00 9.39 2.14
N ALA A 107 -8.10 9.49 2.88
CA ALA A 107 -8.27 10.51 3.90
C ALA A 107 -7.16 10.44 4.97
N LYS A 108 -6.81 9.23 5.43
CA LYS A 108 -5.71 9.03 6.37
C LYS A 108 -4.34 9.31 5.75
N ALA A 109 -4.12 8.85 4.51
CA ALA A 109 -2.84 8.98 3.81
C ALA A 109 -2.45 10.45 3.57
N VAL A 110 -3.41 11.37 3.45
CA VAL A 110 -3.14 12.81 3.33
C VAL A 110 -2.36 13.37 4.53
N GLY A 111 -2.60 12.87 5.75
CA GLY A 111 -1.84 13.30 6.93
C GLY A 111 -0.45 12.68 7.04
N LEU A 112 -0.18 11.63 6.27
CA LEU A 112 1.05 10.82 6.34
C LEU A 112 2.00 11.07 5.15
N VAL A 113 1.56 11.83 4.14
CA VAL A 113 2.37 12.14 2.97
C VAL A 113 2.97 13.54 3.13
N LYS A 114 4.24 13.69 2.78
CA LYS A 114 4.93 14.99 2.71
C LYS A 114 4.25 15.88 1.66
N GLU A 115 4.44 17.19 1.78
CA GLU A 115 4.01 18.12 0.73
C GLU A 115 4.66 17.75 -0.61
N GLY A 116 3.84 17.61 -1.67
CA GLY A 116 4.30 17.17 -2.99
C GLY A 116 4.59 15.66 -3.10
N GLY A 117 4.37 14.87 -2.05
CA GLY A 117 4.47 13.42 -2.07
C GLY A 117 3.32 12.74 -2.81
N LYS A 118 3.39 11.40 -2.93
CA LYS A 118 2.39 10.61 -3.66
C LYS A 118 1.58 9.70 -2.75
N ILE A 119 0.28 9.61 -3.04
CA ILE A 119 -0.58 8.56 -2.51
C ILE A 119 -0.83 7.57 -3.66
N LEU A 120 -0.45 6.32 -3.46
CA LEU A 120 -0.61 5.23 -4.43
C LEU A 120 -1.49 4.12 -3.84
N ALA A 121 -2.05 3.24 -4.67
CA ALA A 121 -2.88 2.14 -4.18
C ALA A 121 -3.08 1.01 -5.20
N TRP A 122 -3.29 -0.21 -4.69
CA TRP A 122 -3.67 -1.37 -5.51
C TRP A 122 -5.08 -1.23 -6.11
N GLY A 123 -5.19 -1.07 -7.43
CA GLY A 123 -6.48 -0.80 -8.08
C GLY A 123 -6.91 0.67 -8.02
N GLN A 124 -5.97 1.58 -7.74
CA GLN A 124 -6.18 3.03 -7.71
C GLN A 124 -7.02 3.54 -8.90
N ASP A 125 -6.64 3.21 -10.14
CA ASP A 125 -7.33 3.70 -11.34
C ASP A 125 -8.82 3.36 -11.35
N TYR A 126 -9.17 2.16 -10.89
CA TYR A 126 -10.55 1.72 -10.80
C TYR A 126 -11.33 2.50 -9.74
N PHE A 127 -10.76 2.69 -8.55
CA PHE A 127 -11.42 3.45 -7.49
C PHE A 127 -11.54 4.94 -7.84
N GLU A 128 -10.52 5.55 -8.43
CA GLU A 128 -10.59 6.94 -8.90
C GLU A 128 -11.67 7.11 -9.99
N PHE A 129 -11.82 6.13 -10.88
CA PHE A 129 -12.91 6.13 -11.87
C PHE A 129 -14.30 6.10 -11.20
N LEU A 130 -14.49 5.27 -10.16
CA LEU A 130 -15.74 5.24 -9.40
C LEU A 130 -16.02 6.55 -8.65
N LEU A 131 -14.99 7.14 -8.03
CA LEU A 131 -15.10 8.47 -7.40
C LEU A 131 -15.49 9.56 -8.40
N GLY A 132 -14.94 9.50 -9.61
CA GLY A 132 -15.31 10.40 -10.70
C GLY A 132 -16.81 10.30 -11.04
N LYS A 133 -17.34 9.08 -11.12
CA LYS A 133 -18.77 8.85 -11.38
C LYS A 133 -19.67 9.38 -10.26
N GLU A 134 -19.33 9.16 -8.99
CA GLU A 134 -20.11 9.70 -7.87
C GLU A 134 -20.19 11.23 -7.86
N ARG A 135 -19.16 11.92 -8.34
CA ARG A 135 -19.15 13.40 -8.41
C ARG A 135 -20.01 13.96 -9.54
N MET A 136 -20.36 13.14 -10.52
CA MET A 136 -21.19 13.51 -11.66
C MET A 136 -22.66 13.14 -11.48
N ALA A 137 -22.98 12.38 -10.43
CA ALA A 137 -24.34 11.98 -10.04
C ALA A 137 -24.93 12.97 -9.04
#